data_AF-A0A821CGY4-F1
#
_entry.id   AF-A0A821CGY4-F1
#
_cell.length_a   1.000
_cell.length_b   1.000
_cell.length_c   1.000
_cell.angle_alpha   90.00
_cell.angle_beta   90.00
_cell.angle_gamma   90.00
#
_symmetry.space_group_name_H-M   'P 1'
#
loop_
_entity.id
_entity.type
_entity.pdbx_description
1 polymer ?
#
loop_
_entity_poly.entity_id
_entity_poly.type
_entity_poly.pdbx_seq_one_letter_code
_entity_poly.pdbx_strand_id
1 'polypeptide(L)'
;IYSTIYLLIYEKGYQKQSTTITSSVTLKVKGIGYVLTSENQTMIIDGADYIIPPSENNAIFIKTNFIQTDQTRSKCAENIKLAEAICKNDSDCFNKPFTPNMNGRWTGQCLLSSKKDVVNETTNITKTETGFCEYAGRPFVF
;
A
#
# COMPACT_ATOMS: atom_id res chain seq x y z
N ILE A 1 9.45 -55.10 24.08
CA ILE A 1 10.22 -54.57 22.92
C ILE A 1 9.45 -53.44 22.24
N TYR A 2 8.27 -53.69 21.66
CA TYR A 2 7.47 -52.62 21.04
C TYR A 2 7.15 -51.48 22.02
N SER A 3 6.57 -51.80 23.19
CA SER A 3 6.21 -50.78 24.20
C SER A 3 7.42 -49.96 24.69
N THR A 4 8.56 -50.59 24.96
CA THR A 4 9.76 -49.89 25.45
C THR A 4 10.43 -49.05 24.36
N ILE A 5 10.55 -49.55 23.13
CA ILE A 5 11.18 -48.80 22.04
C ILE A 5 10.25 -47.69 21.52
N TYR A 6 8.95 -47.97 21.40
CA TYR A 6 8.01 -47.01 20.84
C TYR A 6 7.62 -45.92 21.86
N LEU A 7 7.11 -46.29 23.04
CA LEU A 7 6.58 -45.29 23.98
C LEU A 7 7.68 -44.52 24.73
N LEU A 8 8.77 -45.19 25.11
CA LEU A 8 9.84 -44.53 25.86
C LEU A 8 10.84 -43.86 24.94
N ILE A 9 11.33 -44.53 23.89
CA ILE A 9 12.39 -43.97 23.05
C ILE A 9 11.83 -43.06 21.96
N TYR A 10 10.84 -43.52 21.19
CA TYR A 10 10.30 -42.75 20.05
C TYR A 10 9.40 -41.59 20.49
N GLU A 11 8.38 -41.84 21.33
CA GLU A 11 7.45 -40.81 21.84
C GLU A 11 8.04 -39.96 22.98
N LYS A 12 9.25 -40.30 23.45
CA LYS A 12 9.91 -39.65 24.60
C LYS A 12 9.03 -39.56 25.84
N GLY A 13 8.29 -40.62 26.16
CA GLY A 13 7.39 -40.66 27.33
C GLY A 13 8.08 -40.47 28.69
N TYR A 14 9.41 -40.56 28.75
CA TYR A 14 10.19 -40.21 29.95
C TYR A 14 10.37 -38.69 30.16
N GLN A 15 10.02 -37.86 29.18
CA GLN A 15 10.16 -36.40 29.24
C GLN A 15 8.81 -35.74 29.56
N LYS A 16 8.80 -34.82 30.53
CA LYS A 16 7.67 -33.94 30.77
C LYS A 16 7.70 -32.79 29.76
N GLN A 17 6.79 -32.80 28.79
CA GLN A 17 6.68 -31.72 27.82
C GLN A 17 5.87 -30.56 28.40
N SER A 18 6.44 -29.35 28.36
CA SER A 18 5.71 -28.12 28.66
C SER A 18 5.07 -27.60 27.38
N THR A 19 3.74 -27.45 27.38
CA THR A 19 2.94 -27.02 26.21
C THR A 19 2.93 -25.51 25.99
N THR A 20 3.34 -24.73 27.00
CA THR A 20 3.33 -23.26 26.95
C THR A 20 4.76 -22.73 26.94
N ILE A 21 5.28 -22.49 25.74
CA ILE A 21 6.52 -21.71 25.55
C ILE A 21 6.10 -20.26 25.42
N THR A 22 6.46 -19.43 26.39
CA THR A 22 6.28 -17.97 26.29
C THR A 22 7.50 -17.40 25.60
N SER A 23 7.37 -17.01 24.34
CA SER A 23 8.41 -16.31 23.59
C SER A 23 8.02 -14.85 23.37
N SER A 24 9.00 -13.97 23.49
CA SER A 24 8.88 -12.55 23.17
C SER A 24 10.05 -12.17 22.30
N VAL A 25 9.77 -11.54 21.16
CA VAL A 25 10.80 -11.10 20.20
C VAL A 25 10.78 -9.58 20.13
N THR A 26 11.96 -8.98 20.21
CA THR A 26 12.14 -7.54 20.05
C THR A 26 13.15 -7.29 18.94
N LEU A 27 12.70 -6.63 17.87
CA LEU A 27 13.51 -6.32 16.70
C LEU A 27 13.90 -4.85 16.71
N LYS A 28 15.18 -4.56 16.40
CA LYS A 28 15.69 -3.20 16.21
C LYS A 28 16.54 -3.16 14.95
N VAL A 29 16.12 -2.38 13.96
CA VAL A 29 16.87 -2.21 12.71
C VAL A 29 17.79 -1.00 12.81
N LYS A 30 18.95 -1.10 12.19
CA LYS A 30 19.95 -0.04 12.08
C LYS A 30 20.40 0.06 10.63
N GLY A 31 20.54 1.28 10.14
CA GLY A 31 21.00 1.55 8.78
C GLY A 31 20.50 2.90 8.29
N ILE A 32 21.25 3.47 7.36
CA ILE A 32 20.88 4.69 6.62
C ILE A 32 20.80 4.32 5.15
N GLY A 33 19.83 4.89 4.44
CA GLY A 33 19.66 4.75 3.00
C GLY A 33 19.83 6.08 2.30
N TYR A 34 20.22 6.03 1.03
CA TYR A 34 20.32 7.18 0.15
C TYR A 34 19.41 6.96 -1.06
N VAL A 35 18.54 7.91 -1.35
CA VAL A 35 17.59 7.83 -2.45
C VAL A 35 17.78 9.04 -3.35
N LEU A 36 17.91 8.78 -4.65
CA LEU A 36 17.93 9.82 -5.67
C LEU A 36 16.48 10.08 -6.10
N THR A 37 16.00 11.28 -5.83
CA THR A 37 14.67 11.71 -6.27
C THR A 37 14.69 12.12 -7.74
N SER A 38 13.52 12.20 -8.36
CA SER A 38 13.36 12.67 -9.76
C SER A 38 13.88 14.08 -10.00
N GLU A 39 13.98 14.90 -8.95
CA GLU A 39 14.54 16.25 -9.00
C GLU A 39 16.07 16.29 -8.81
N ASN A 40 16.75 15.14 -8.91
CA ASN A 40 18.18 14.96 -8.60
C ASN A 40 18.56 15.40 -7.17
N GLN A 41 17.60 15.46 -6.25
CA GLN A 41 17.89 15.71 -4.84
C GLN A 41 18.17 14.38 -4.14
N THR A 42 19.26 14.34 -3.39
CA THR A 42 19.61 13.19 -2.54
C THR A 42 18.82 13.28 -1.24
N MET A 43 17.89 12.34 -1.04
CA MET A 43 17.18 12.16 0.21
C MET A 43 17.91 11.12 1.06
N ILE A 44 18.21 11.47 2.32
CA ILE A 44 18.72 10.52 3.32
C ILE A 44 17.49 9.96 4.05
N ILE A 45 17.41 8.65 4.13
CA ILE A 45 16.36 7.94 4.87
C ILE A 45 16.96 7.15 6.03
N ASP A 46 16.33 7.18 7.19
CA ASP A 46 16.77 6.45 8.37
C ASP A 46 15.75 5.40 8.85
N GLY A 47 16.05 4.73 9.97
CA GLY A 47 15.17 3.72 10.54
C GLY A 47 13.77 4.21 10.90
N ALA A 48 13.57 5.51 11.17
CA ALA A 48 12.24 6.07 11.39
C ALA A 48 11.46 6.24 10.08
N ASP A 49 12.15 6.39 8.96
CA ASP A 49 11.50 6.61 7.65
C ASP A 49 11.09 5.32 6.94
N TYR A 50 11.90 4.26 7.03
CA TYR A 50 11.64 3.00 6.31
C TYR A 50 10.98 1.91 7.16
N ILE A 51 10.76 2.13 8.46
CA ILE A 51 10.07 1.16 9.34
C ILE A 51 8.68 1.71 9.69
N ILE A 52 7.63 1.04 9.23
CA ILE A 52 6.24 1.48 9.41
C ILE A 52 5.35 0.28 9.72
N PRO A 53 4.67 0.22 10.88
CA PRO A 53 4.81 1.09 12.05
C PRO A 53 6.16 0.88 12.77
N PRO A 54 6.59 1.78 13.67
CA PRO A 54 7.88 1.65 14.37
C PRO A 54 7.97 0.44 15.31
N SER A 55 6.83 -0.16 15.68
CA SER A 55 6.78 -1.36 16.50
C SER A 55 5.58 -2.21 16.10
N GLU A 56 5.84 -3.49 15.84
CA GLU A 56 4.84 -4.50 15.53
C GLU A 56 5.20 -5.80 16.25
N ASN A 57 4.20 -6.58 16.66
CA ASN A 57 4.42 -7.81 17.40
C ASN A 57 4.82 -8.94 16.44
N ASN A 58 5.99 -9.56 16.67
CA ASN A 58 6.52 -10.67 15.87
C ASN A 58 6.64 -10.41 14.35
N ALA A 59 6.62 -9.15 13.91
CA ALA A 59 6.76 -8.77 12.51
C ALA A 59 7.52 -7.45 12.38
N ILE A 60 8.04 -7.19 11.19
CA ILE A 60 8.63 -5.91 10.81
C ILE A 60 8.41 -5.65 9.32
N PHE A 61 8.06 -4.41 8.99
CA PHE A 61 7.96 -3.95 7.62
C PHE A 61 9.12 -3.00 7.30
N ILE A 62 9.83 -3.29 6.20
CA ILE A 62 10.96 -2.49 5.71
C ILE A 62 10.62 -1.95 4.32
N LYS A 63 10.50 -0.63 4.21
CA LYS A 63 10.24 0.08 2.95
C LYS A 63 11.48 0.07 2.07
N THR A 64 11.41 -0.61 0.93
CA THR A 64 12.51 -0.71 -0.05
C THR A 64 12.32 0.19 -1.27
N ASN A 65 11.08 0.49 -1.63
CA ASN A 65 10.74 1.38 -2.73
C ASN A 65 9.51 2.22 -2.35
N PHE A 66 9.46 3.47 -2.80
CA PHE A 66 8.31 4.36 -2.58
C PHE A 66 8.13 5.32 -3.75
N ILE A 67 6.88 5.71 -3.96
CA ILE A 67 6.50 6.78 -4.87
C ILE A 67 5.93 7.89 -4.00
N GLN A 68 6.55 9.06 -4.04
CA GLN A 68 6.07 10.25 -3.37
C GLN A 68 5.31 11.12 -4.37
N THR A 69 4.16 11.64 -3.95
CA THR A 69 3.33 12.52 -4.77
C THR A 69 2.84 13.68 -3.92
N ASP A 70 3.03 14.91 -4.41
CA ASP A 70 2.47 16.10 -3.77
C ASP A 70 0.99 16.25 -4.14
N GLN A 71 0.18 16.43 -3.12
CA GLN A 71 -1.22 16.02 -3.12
C GLN A 71 -2.04 17.10 -2.40
N THR A 72 -3.04 17.68 -3.08
CA THR A 72 -3.94 18.71 -2.53
C THR A 72 -5.39 18.34 -2.74
N ARG A 73 -6.30 18.69 -1.83
CA ARG A 73 -7.73 18.36 -2.01
C ARG A 73 -8.37 19.29 -3.03
N SER A 74 -8.67 18.77 -4.21
CA SER A 74 -9.34 19.52 -5.27
C SER A 74 -10.15 18.60 -6.19
N LYS A 75 -10.49 19.05 -7.40
CA LYS A 75 -11.15 18.24 -8.41
C LYS A 75 -10.15 17.90 -9.50
N CYS A 76 -10.11 16.65 -9.93
CA CYS A 76 -9.17 16.19 -10.94
C CYS A 76 -9.82 15.18 -11.89
N ALA A 77 -9.19 14.98 -13.04
CA ALA A 77 -9.53 13.91 -13.96
C ALA A 77 -9.11 12.55 -13.37
N GLU A 78 -10.00 11.56 -13.45
CA GLU A 78 -9.73 10.20 -12.97
C GLU A 78 -8.73 9.45 -13.88
N ASN A 79 -8.16 8.35 -13.40
CA ASN A 79 -7.13 7.62 -14.17
C ASN A 79 -7.72 6.92 -15.41
N ILE A 80 -7.14 7.20 -16.59
CA ILE A 80 -7.55 6.60 -17.87
C ILE A 80 -7.43 5.07 -17.91
N LYS A 81 -6.56 4.47 -17.10
CA LYS A 81 -6.43 3.00 -17.02
C LYS A 81 -7.70 2.35 -16.48
N LEU A 82 -8.56 3.12 -15.80
CA LEU A 82 -9.85 2.66 -15.36
C LEU A 82 -10.88 2.83 -16.50
N ALA A 83 -11.29 1.72 -17.11
CA ALA A 83 -12.28 1.75 -18.19
C ALA A 83 -13.61 2.42 -17.75
N GLU A 84 -13.98 2.27 -16.47
CA GLU A 84 -15.17 2.90 -15.87
C GLU A 84 -15.08 4.42 -15.80
N ALA A 85 -13.87 4.99 -15.82
CA ALA A 85 -13.66 6.44 -15.79
C ALA A 85 -13.85 7.09 -17.17
N ILE A 86 -13.88 6.32 -18.26
CA ILE A 86 -14.05 6.88 -19.61
C ILE A 86 -15.51 7.35 -19.76
N CYS A 87 -15.69 8.56 -20.28
CA CYS A 87 -16.99 9.15 -20.61
C CYS A 87 -16.95 9.80 -21.99
N LYS A 88 -18.12 10.07 -22.57
CA LYS A 88 -18.24 10.89 -23.78
C LYS A 88 -18.90 12.22 -23.46
N ASN A 89 -19.94 12.18 -22.62
CA ASN A 89 -20.70 13.34 -22.17
C ASN A 89 -20.85 13.33 -20.65
N ASP A 90 -21.17 14.49 -20.06
CA ASP A 90 -21.44 14.65 -18.62
C ASP A 90 -22.56 13.73 -18.10
N SER A 91 -23.53 13.40 -18.96
CA SER A 91 -24.61 12.45 -18.64
C SER A 91 -24.10 11.06 -18.30
N ASP A 92 -22.99 10.63 -18.90
CA ASP A 92 -22.39 9.32 -18.65
C ASP A 92 -21.80 9.25 -17.24
N CYS A 93 -21.41 10.40 -16.68
CA CYS A 93 -20.80 10.50 -15.36
C CYS A 93 -21.83 10.44 -14.22
N PHE A 94 -23.11 10.68 -14.53
CA PHE A 94 -24.18 10.73 -13.54
C PHE A 94 -24.55 9.32 -13.06
N ASN A 95 -24.67 9.13 -11.74
CA ASN A 95 -25.04 7.85 -11.11
C ASN A 95 -24.12 6.64 -11.40
N LYS A 96 -22.87 6.83 -11.82
CA LYS A 96 -21.91 5.71 -11.88
C LYS A 96 -21.63 5.16 -10.47
N PRO A 97 -21.56 3.83 -10.30
CA PRO A 97 -21.20 3.23 -9.02
C PRO A 97 -19.77 3.61 -8.63
N PHE A 98 -19.53 3.71 -7.33
CA PHE A 98 -18.18 3.84 -6.79
C PHE A 98 -17.57 2.43 -6.66
N THR A 99 -16.45 2.18 -7.34
CA THR A 99 -15.70 0.92 -7.25
C THR A 99 -14.43 1.10 -6.42
N PRO A 100 -13.93 0.05 -5.74
CA PRO A 100 -12.71 0.14 -4.93
C PRO A 100 -11.44 0.50 -5.72
N ASN A 101 -11.52 0.46 -7.06
CA ASN A 101 -10.42 0.79 -7.97
C ASN A 101 -10.37 2.25 -8.39
N MET A 102 -11.37 3.05 -8.01
CA MET A 102 -11.40 4.46 -8.30
C MET A 102 -10.59 5.26 -7.29
N ASN A 103 -10.02 6.37 -7.75
CA ASN A 103 -9.32 7.26 -6.86
C ASN A 103 -10.29 8.21 -6.14
N GLY A 104 -11.36 8.72 -6.76
CA GLY A 104 -12.24 9.70 -6.13
C GLY A 104 -13.73 9.46 -6.28
N ARG A 105 -14.54 10.36 -5.68
CA ARG A 105 -16.00 10.36 -5.87
C ARG A 105 -16.37 11.14 -7.13
N TRP A 106 -17.26 10.59 -7.96
CA TRP A 106 -17.75 11.24 -9.18
C TRP A 106 -18.40 12.60 -8.90
N THR A 107 -18.05 13.61 -9.68
CA THR A 107 -18.71 14.93 -9.65
C THR A 107 -19.86 15.05 -10.65
N GLY A 108 -19.88 14.17 -11.67
CA GLY A 108 -20.85 14.22 -12.76
C GLY A 108 -20.38 15.03 -13.99
N GLN A 109 -19.12 15.48 -14.02
CA GLN A 109 -18.55 16.20 -15.17
C GLN A 109 -17.54 15.32 -15.91
N CYS A 110 -17.48 15.45 -17.23
CA CYS A 110 -16.57 14.74 -18.12
C CYS A 110 -15.47 15.69 -18.60
N LEU A 111 -14.22 15.43 -18.22
CA LEU A 111 -13.06 16.27 -18.53
C LEU A 111 -12.13 15.61 -19.55
N LEU A 112 -11.50 16.44 -20.38
CA LEU A 112 -10.44 15.99 -21.26
C LEU A 112 -9.18 15.70 -20.45
N SER A 113 -8.71 14.45 -20.51
CA SER A 113 -7.40 14.06 -20.01
C SER A 113 -6.31 14.60 -20.94
N SER A 114 -5.11 14.88 -20.40
CA SER A 114 -3.93 15.27 -21.17
C SER A 114 -3.54 14.29 -22.29
N LYS A 115 -4.08 13.07 -22.31
CA LYS A 115 -3.91 12.08 -23.38
C LYS A 115 -4.94 12.16 -24.52
N LYS A 116 -5.78 13.21 -24.58
CA LYS A 116 -6.91 13.42 -25.52
C LYS A 116 -8.12 12.48 -25.33
N ASP A 117 -8.07 11.60 -24.34
CA ASP A 117 -9.21 10.78 -23.96
C ASP A 117 -10.07 11.53 -22.94
N VAL A 118 -11.39 11.35 -23.00
CA VAL A 118 -12.32 12.04 -22.09
C VAL A 118 -12.62 11.12 -20.90
N VAL A 119 -12.40 11.63 -19.70
CA VAL A 119 -12.54 10.91 -18.43
C VAL A 119 -13.34 11.70 -17.42
N ASN A 120 -14.04 11.00 -16.55
CA ASN A 120 -14.84 11.59 -15.50
C ASN A 120 -13.97 12.40 -14.53
N GLU A 121 -14.49 13.55 -14.09
CA GLU A 121 -13.95 14.29 -12.97
C GLU A 121 -14.36 13.63 -11.64
N THR A 122 -13.38 13.51 -10.74
CA THR A 122 -13.61 13.08 -9.37
C THR A 122 -13.10 14.10 -8.35
N THR A 123 -13.78 14.18 -7.22
CA THR A 123 -13.28 14.89 -6.03
C THR A 123 -12.43 13.93 -5.22
N ASN A 124 -11.11 14.15 -5.22
CA ASN A 124 -10.19 13.52 -4.29
C ASN A 124 -8.95 14.41 -4.10
N ILE A 125 -7.88 13.84 -3.54
CA ILE A 125 -6.58 14.45 -3.47
C ILE A 125 -5.93 14.38 -4.87
N THR A 126 -5.56 15.55 -5.36
CA THR A 126 -5.13 15.82 -6.73
C THR A 126 -3.63 15.98 -6.77
N LYS A 127 -2.97 15.34 -7.73
CA LYS A 127 -1.54 15.54 -7.93
C LYS A 127 -1.29 16.90 -8.55
N THR A 128 -0.46 17.71 -7.89
CA THR A 128 -0.11 19.06 -8.36
C THR A 128 0.63 19.07 -9.69
N GLU A 129 1.38 18.02 -10.02
CA GLU A 129 2.20 17.95 -11.23
C GLU A 129 1.47 17.52 -12.51
N THR A 130 0.38 16.75 -12.39
CA THR A 130 -0.25 16.11 -13.56
C THR A 130 -1.75 16.37 -13.70
N GLY A 131 -2.40 16.96 -12.68
CA GLY A 131 -3.85 17.22 -12.70
C GLY A 131 -4.73 15.97 -12.64
N PHE A 132 -4.15 14.80 -12.39
CA PHE A 132 -4.87 13.53 -12.23
C PHE A 132 -5.13 13.21 -10.76
N CYS A 133 -6.21 12.48 -10.53
CA CYS A 133 -6.47 11.84 -9.25
C CYS A 133 -5.62 10.57 -9.16
N GLU A 134 -4.60 10.57 -8.30
CA GLU A 134 -3.90 9.36 -7.86
C GLU A 134 -4.22 9.16 -6.39
N TYR A 135 -4.59 7.95 -5.97
CA TYR A 135 -4.70 7.63 -4.56
C TYR A 135 -3.30 7.66 -3.93
N ALA A 136 -3.05 8.65 -3.06
CA ALA A 136 -1.95 8.58 -2.11
C ALA A 136 -2.21 7.43 -1.14
N GLY A 137 -1.64 6.26 -1.41
CA GLY A 137 -1.65 5.16 -0.43
C GLY A 137 -2.36 3.90 -0.87
N ARG A 138 -2.26 3.48 -2.15
CA ARG A 138 -2.13 2.04 -2.34
C ARG A 138 -0.71 1.67 -1.94
N PRO A 139 -0.47 1.07 -0.75
CA PRO A 139 0.74 0.28 -0.62
C PRO A 139 0.72 -0.71 -1.78
N PHE A 140 1.82 -0.81 -2.53
CA PHE A 140 2.04 -2.00 -3.33
C PHE A 140 2.03 -3.17 -2.34
N VAL A 141 0.87 -3.82 -2.21
CA VAL A 141 0.78 -5.13 -1.61
C VAL A 141 1.39 -6.05 -2.66
N PHE A 142 2.57 -6.58 -2.35
CA PHE A 142 3.16 -7.69 -3.10
C PHE A 142 2.29 -8.93 -2.95
#